data_AF-A0A2G2FWG0-F1
#
_entry.id   AF-A0A2G2FWG0-F1
#
_cell.length_a   1.000
_cell.length_b   1.000
_cell.length_c   1.000
_cell.angle_alpha   90.00
_cell.angle_beta   90.00
_cell.angle_gamma   90.00
#
_symmetry.space_group_name_H-M   'P 1'
#
loop_
_entity.id
_entity.type
_entity.pdbx_description
1 polymer ?
#
loop_
_entity_poly.entity_id
_entity_poly.type
_entity_poly.pdbx_seq_one_letter_code
_entity_poly.pdbx_strand_id
1 'polypeptide(L)'
;MSLIEIFTDHILNRKSLKDYVQIRKGLNERGEFNDSELIQAEENLQRLKRNDPIIYKKMYDLLAEIFTCDRGHKVEYPINFIREVLRMYEPHTPPQKVYEEYKRVLEHHFCDA
;
A
#
# COMPACT_ATOMS: atom_id res chain seq x y z
N MET A 1 -0.38 -13.60 -14.83
CA MET A 1 0.00 -12.65 -13.77
C MET A 1 0.47 -13.46 -12.58
N SER A 2 1.68 -13.20 -12.12
CA SER A 2 2.23 -13.66 -10.85
C SER A 2 1.45 -13.08 -9.67
N LEU A 3 1.58 -13.69 -8.48
CA LEU A 3 0.97 -13.20 -7.25
C LEU A 3 1.25 -11.70 -7.01
N ILE A 4 2.49 -11.26 -7.27
CA ILE A 4 2.91 -9.87 -7.04
C ILE A 4 2.31 -8.89 -8.04
N GLU A 5 2.07 -9.31 -9.29
CA GLU A 5 1.38 -8.49 -10.30
C GLU A 5 -0.10 -8.29 -9.92
N ILE A 6 -0.75 -9.35 -9.45
CA ILE A 6 -2.14 -9.28 -8.96
C ILE A 6 -2.20 -8.36 -7.74
N PHE A 7 -1.28 -8.51 -6.78
CA PHE A 7 -1.21 -7.63 -5.62
C PHE A 7 -1.04 -6.16 -6.02
N THR A 8 -0.07 -5.89 -6.91
CA THR A 8 0.21 -4.54 -7.41
C THR A 8 -1.01 -3.91 -8.07
N ASP A 9 -1.71 -4.67 -8.90
CA ASP A 9 -2.96 -4.24 -9.53
C ASP A 9 -4.05 -3.92 -8.51
N HIS A 10 -4.21 -4.73 -7.46
CA HIS A 10 -5.17 -4.45 -6.41
C HIS A 10 -4.88 -3.15 -5.66
N ILE A 11 -3.61 -2.87 -5.36
CA ILE A 11 -3.22 -1.61 -4.71
C ILE A 11 -3.46 -0.43 -5.64
N LEU A 12 -2.90 -0.44 -6.85
CA LEU A 12 -2.95 0.71 -7.76
C LEU A 12 -4.37 1.05 -8.20
N ASN A 13 -5.18 0.04 -8.50
CA ASN A 13 -6.56 0.22 -8.93
C ASN A 13 -7.55 0.27 -7.75
N ARG A 14 -7.06 0.33 -6.51
CA ARG A 14 -7.87 0.45 -5.29
C ARG A 14 -8.93 -0.64 -5.19
N LYS A 15 -8.60 -1.85 -5.64
CA LYS A 15 -9.45 -3.04 -5.54
C LYS A 15 -9.36 -3.60 -4.13
N SER A 16 -10.34 -4.41 -3.73
CA SER A 16 -10.36 -4.95 -2.37
C SER A 16 -9.19 -5.90 -2.12
N LEU A 17 -8.53 -5.74 -0.97
CA LEU A 17 -7.52 -6.71 -0.50
C LEU A 17 -8.16 -8.02 -0.07
N LYS A 18 -9.44 -8.00 0.32
CA LYS A 18 -10.20 -9.22 0.65
C LYS A 18 -10.38 -10.11 -0.59
N ASP A 19 -10.61 -9.51 -1.75
CA ASP A 19 -10.67 -10.23 -3.03
C ASP A 19 -9.30 -10.84 -3.37
N TYR A 20 -8.22 -10.06 -3.19
CA TYR A 20 -6.85 -10.57 -3.37
C TYR A 20 -6.54 -11.78 -2.47
N VAL A 21 -6.98 -11.74 -1.21
CA VAL A 21 -6.86 -12.88 -0.27
C VAL A 21 -7.58 -14.12 -0.79
N GLN A 22 -8.72 -14.00 -1.48
CA GLN A 22 -9.38 -15.17 -2.08
C GLN A 22 -8.64 -15.66 -3.32
N ILE A 23 -8.19 -14.76 -4.19
CA ILE A 23 -7.47 -15.09 -5.43
C ILE A 23 -6.18 -15.86 -5.11
N ARG A 24 -5.40 -15.39 -4.12
CA ARG A 24 -4.11 -16.00 -3.80
C ARG A 24 -4.20 -17.41 -3.20
N LYS A 25 -5.33 -17.79 -2.62
CA LYS A 25 -5.54 -19.18 -2.12
C LYS A 25 -5.50 -20.21 -3.24
N GLY A 26 -5.77 -19.79 -4.48
CA GLY A 26 -5.64 -20.62 -5.67
C GLY A 26 -4.22 -20.65 -6.25
N LEU A 27 -3.26 -19.92 -5.66
CA LEU A 27 -1.89 -19.80 -6.14
C LEU A 27 -0.92 -20.48 -5.17
N ASN A 28 0.03 -21.26 -5.69
CA ASN A 28 1.09 -21.89 -4.90
C ASN A 28 2.27 -20.92 -4.66
N GLU A 29 1.98 -19.67 -4.36
CA GLU A 29 2.98 -18.61 -4.13
C GLU A 29 2.78 -17.99 -2.74
N ARG A 30 3.89 -17.70 -2.05
CA ARG A 30 3.85 -16.98 -0.77
C ARG A 30 3.99 -15.49 -1.04
N GLY A 31 3.03 -14.71 -0.55
CA GLY A 31 3.11 -13.25 -0.55
C GLY A 31 3.85 -12.73 0.68
N GLU A 32 4.22 -11.45 0.63
CA GLU A 32 4.87 -10.74 1.74
C GLU A 32 4.01 -10.67 3.00
N PHE A 33 2.69 -10.51 2.84
CA PHE A 33 1.74 -10.32 3.94
C PHE A 33 0.87 -11.56 4.15
N ASN A 34 0.52 -11.87 5.39
CA ASN A 34 -0.46 -12.91 5.72
C ASN A 34 -1.92 -12.41 5.54
N ASP A 35 -2.89 -13.33 5.61
CA ASP A 35 -4.31 -13.00 5.36
C ASP A 35 -4.83 -11.97 6.37
N SER A 36 -4.41 -12.07 7.63
CA SER A 36 -4.81 -11.16 8.70
C SER A 36 -4.28 -9.75 8.47
N GLU A 37 -3.02 -9.61 8.03
CA GLU A 37 -2.43 -8.33 7.70
C GLU A 37 -3.15 -7.65 6.53
N LEU A 38 -3.48 -8.41 5.48
CA LEU A 38 -4.20 -7.84 4.32
C LEU A 38 -5.61 -7.40 4.68
N ILE A 39 -6.29 -8.15 5.55
CA ILE A 39 -7.62 -7.76 6.06
C ILE A 39 -7.52 -6.51 6.94
N GLN A 40 -6.53 -6.46 7.85
CA GLN A 40 -6.28 -5.30 8.70
C GLN A 40 -5.95 -4.05 7.86
N ALA A 41 -5.15 -4.20 6.80
CA ALA A 41 -4.81 -3.11 5.91
C ALA A 41 -6.04 -2.58 5.16
N GLU A 42 -6.94 -3.45 4.70
CA GLU A 42 -8.22 -3.04 4.10
C GLU A 42 -9.05 -2.22 5.10
N GLU A 43 -9.16 -2.69 6.34
CA GLU A 43 -9.92 -1.98 7.38
C GLU A 43 -9.31 -0.61 7.70
N ASN A 44 -7.99 -0.54 7.79
CA ASN A 44 -7.25 0.71 7.96
C ASN A 44 -7.48 1.66 6.77
N LEU A 45 -7.47 1.17 5.53
CA LEU A 45 -7.76 1.97 4.33
C LEU A 45 -9.19 2.50 4.33
N GLN A 46 -10.17 1.67 4.68
CA GLN A 46 -11.57 2.12 4.77
C GLN A 46 -11.76 3.14 5.89
N ARG A 47 -11.10 2.94 7.04
CA ARG A 47 -11.09 3.89 8.15
C ARG A 47 -10.43 5.22 7.74
N LEU A 48 -9.30 5.17 7.06
CA LEU A 48 -8.58 6.33 6.56
C LEU A 48 -9.42 7.10 5.56
N LYS A 49 -10.05 6.40 4.60
CA LYS A 49 -10.95 7.00 3.61
C LYS A 49 -12.13 7.72 4.27
N ARG A 50 -12.65 7.20 5.39
CA ARG A 50 -13.79 7.77 6.12
C ARG A 50 -13.37 8.95 7.00
N ASN A 51 -12.30 8.80 7.77
CA ASN A 51 -11.93 9.74 8.82
C ASN A 51 -11.00 10.85 8.31
N ASP A 52 -10.09 10.51 7.40
CA ASP A 52 -9.06 11.40 6.87
C ASP A 52 -8.95 11.26 5.34
N PRO A 53 -10.02 11.55 4.58
CA PRO A 53 -10.06 11.34 3.12
C PRO A 53 -8.96 12.11 2.37
N ILE A 54 -8.49 13.22 2.94
CA ILE A 54 -7.37 14.00 2.38
C ILE A 54 -6.08 13.19 2.41
N ILE A 55 -5.79 12.51 3.52
CA ILE A 55 -4.58 11.69 3.68
C ILE A 55 -4.67 10.44 2.83
N TYR A 56 -5.84 9.80 2.82
CA TYR A 56 -6.13 8.70 1.90
C TYR A 56 -5.77 9.08 0.47
N LYS A 57 -6.30 10.23 -0.02
CA LYS A 57 -6.02 10.69 -1.37
C LYS A 57 -4.53 10.96 -1.59
N LYS A 58 -3.88 11.70 -0.69
CA LYS A 58 -2.46 12.04 -0.79
C LYS A 58 -1.54 10.83 -0.86
N MET A 59 -1.83 9.76 -0.11
CA MET A 59 -1.04 8.54 -0.18
C MET A 59 -1.13 7.85 -1.54
N TYR A 60 -2.34 7.75 -2.11
CA TYR A 60 -2.52 7.18 -3.44
C TYR A 60 -1.97 8.06 -4.56
N ASP A 61 -2.10 9.39 -4.44
CA ASP A 61 -1.53 10.34 -5.40
C ASP A 61 0.01 10.21 -5.42
N LEU A 62 0.65 10.11 -4.25
CA LEU A 62 2.09 9.87 -4.13
C LEU A 62 2.51 8.53 -4.74
N LEU A 63 1.78 7.45 -4.46
CA LEU A 63 2.05 6.13 -5.03
C LEU A 63 1.97 6.17 -6.57
N ALA A 64 0.96 6.84 -7.13
CA ALA A 64 0.77 6.97 -8.56
C ALA A 64 1.86 7.82 -9.23
N GLU A 65 2.28 8.90 -8.58
CA GLU A 65 3.39 9.76 -9.04
C GLU A 65 4.67 8.95 -9.17
N ILE A 66 5.03 8.19 -8.12
CA ILE A 66 6.24 7.36 -8.10
C ILE A 66 6.17 6.26 -9.16
N PHE A 67 5.02 5.58 -9.30
CA PHE A 67 4.85 4.57 -10.34
C PHE A 67 4.94 5.12 -11.77
N THR A 68 4.64 6.42 -11.96
CA THR A 68 4.75 7.07 -13.26
C THR A 68 6.19 7.52 -13.53
N CYS A 69 6.89 8.00 -12.50
CA CYS A 69 8.27 8.46 -12.59
C CYS A 69 9.27 7.30 -12.68
N ASP A 70 9.07 6.24 -11.90
CA ASP A 70 9.90 5.05 -11.91
C ASP A 70 9.41 4.04 -12.95
N ARG A 71 10.16 3.92 -14.06
CA ARG A 71 9.84 3.06 -15.20
C ARG A 71 10.01 1.56 -14.95
N GLY A 72 10.21 1.06 -13.72
CA GLY A 72 10.48 -0.38 -13.59
C GLY A 72 10.51 -1.03 -12.22
N HIS A 73 10.79 -0.34 -11.11
CA HIS A 73 10.83 -0.99 -9.78
C HIS A 73 9.43 -1.12 -9.17
N LYS A 74 8.60 -1.97 -9.80
CA LYS A 74 7.13 -1.95 -9.62
C LYS A 74 6.62 -2.65 -8.35
N VAL A 75 7.40 -3.52 -7.73
CA VAL A 75 6.86 -4.44 -6.71
C VAL A 75 7.04 -3.96 -5.27
N GLU A 76 8.05 -3.13 -5.02
CA GLU A 76 8.37 -2.66 -3.65
C GLU A 76 7.44 -1.52 -3.20
N TYR A 77 7.01 -0.65 -4.12
CA TYR A 77 6.11 0.46 -3.77
C TYR A 77 4.75 0.02 -3.23
N PRO A 78 4.04 -0.96 -3.83
CA PRO A 78 2.80 -1.49 -3.25
C PRO A 78 3.01 -2.17 -1.90
N ILE A 79 4.15 -2.86 -1.73
CA ILE A 79 4.51 -3.50 -0.45
C ILE A 79 4.72 -2.43 0.63
N ASN A 80 5.56 -1.44 0.35
CA ASN A 80 5.82 -0.34 1.27
C ASN A 80 4.55 0.45 1.59
N PHE A 81 3.68 0.67 0.60
CA PHE A 81 2.37 1.28 0.81
C PHE A 81 1.54 0.53 1.87
N ILE A 82 1.43 -0.80 1.75
CA ILE A 82 0.67 -1.61 2.72
C ILE A 82 1.34 -1.63 4.10
N ARG A 83 2.67 -1.67 4.18
CA ARG A 83 3.38 -1.55 5.46
C ARG A 83 3.03 -0.24 6.18
N GLU A 84 3.01 0.87 5.47
CA GLU A 84 2.62 2.17 6.06
C GLU A 84 1.15 2.21 6.47
N VAL A 85 0.25 1.64 5.67
CA VAL A 85 -1.17 1.48 6.03
C VAL A 85 -1.33 0.65 7.30
N LEU A 86 -0.53 -0.40 7.50
CA LEU A 86 -0.57 -1.24 8.70
C LEU A 86 -0.05 -0.50 9.93
N ARG A 87 0.96 0.36 9.77
CA ARG A 87 1.49 1.23 10.84
C ARG A 87 0.50 2.31 11.29
N MET A 88 -0.49 2.63 10.46
CA MET A 88 -1.54 3.56 10.86
C MET A 88 -2.34 3.01 12.04
N TYR A 89 -2.73 3.92 12.94
CA TYR A 89 -3.53 3.59 14.11
C TYR A 89 -2.84 2.66 15.13
N GLU A 90 -1.54 2.37 14.94
CA GLU A 90 -0.69 1.97 16.05
C GLU A 90 -0.68 3.07 17.12
N PRO A 91 -0.47 2.72 18.41
CA PRO A 91 -0.43 3.70 19.48
C PRO A 91 0.54 4.85 19.13
N HIS A 92 0.05 6.08 19.16
CA HIS A 92 0.81 7.31 18.86
C HIS A 92 1.22 7.54 17.40
N THR A 93 0.65 6.79 16.44
CA THR A 93 0.96 6.94 15.01
C THR A 93 -0.27 7.43 14.24
N PRO A 94 -0.51 8.77 14.19
CA PRO A 94 -1.63 9.32 13.42
C PRO A 94 -1.37 9.23 11.91
N PRO A 95 -2.41 9.12 11.07
CA PRO A 95 -2.24 8.96 9.62
C PRO A 95 -1.43 10.06 8.94
N GLN A 96 -1.53 11.31 9.42
CA GLN A 96 -0.73 12.42 8.91
C GLN A 96 0.77 12.16 9.06
N LYS A 97 1.20 11.63 10.21
CA LYS A 97 2.62 11.34 10.48
C LYS A 97 3.12 10.21 9.58
N VAL A 98 2.32 9.17 9.41
CA VAL A 98 2.62 8.07 8.48
C VAL A 98 2.81 8.59 7.06
N TYR A 99 1.91 9.46 6.59
CA TYR A 99 2.05 10.06 5.26
C TYR A 99 3.34 10.86 5.10
N GLU A 100 3.72 11.67 6.09
CA GLU A 100 4.96 12.46 6.05
C GLU A 100 6.20 11.57 6.06
N GLU A 101 6.21 10.51 6.86
CA GLU A 101 7.30 9.52 6.88
C GLU A 101 7.38 8.77 5.54
N TYR A 102 6.24 8.30 5.03
CA TYR A 102 6.15 7.61 3.74
C TYR A 102 6.67 8.48 2.60
N LYS A 103 6.26 9.75 2.56
CA LYS A 103 6.73 10.72 1.58
C LYS A 103 8.24 10.90 1.64
N ARG A 104 8.82 11.04 2.84
CA ARG A 104 10.29 11.18 3.01
C ARG A 104 11.05 9.95 2.54
N VAL A 105 10.60 8.75 2.91
CA VAL A 105 11.26 7.49 2.51
C VAL A 105 11.31 7.36 0.99
N LEU A 106 10.21 7.71 0.32
CA LEU A 106 10.12 7.63 -1.12
C LEU A 106 10.87 8.76 -1.84
N GLU A 107 10.84 9.98 -1.32
CA GLU A 107 11.64 11.11 -1.84
C GLU A 107 13.14 10.82 -1.74
N HIS A 108 13.60 10.20 -0.64
CA HIS A 108 14.99 9.77 -0.51
C HIS A 108 15.37 8.69 -1.53
N HIS A 109 14.52 7.67 -1.72
CA HIS A 109 14.74 6.64 -2.73
C HIS A 109 14.78 7.20 -4.16
N PHE A 110 14.04 8.29 -4.44
CA PHE A 110 14.03 8.94 -5.74
C PHE A 110 15.22 9.90 -5.95
N CYS A 111 15.76 10.53 -4.89
CA CYS A 111 16.91 11.42 -4.99
C CYS A 111 18.26 10.71 -5.10
N ASP A 112 18.35 9.44 -4.67
CA ASP A 112 19.55 8.60 -4.79
C ASP A 112 19.61 7.81 -6.13
N ALA A 113 18.69 8.06 -7.07
CA ALA A 113 18.59 7.40 -8.38
C ALA A 113 19.21 8.20 -9.55
#